data_AF-A0A3D9U2J2-F1
#
_entry.id   AF-A0A3D9U2J2-F1
#
_cell.length_a   1.000
_cell.length_b   1.000
_cell.length_c   1.000
_cell.angle_alpha   90.00
_cell.angle_beta   90.00
_cell.angle_gamma   90.00
#
_symmetry.space_group_name_H-M   'P 1'
#
loop_
_entity.id
_entity.type
_entity.pdbx_description
1 polymer ?
#
loop_
_entity_poly.entity_id
_entity_poly.type
_entity_poly.pdbx_seq_one_letter_code
_entity_poly.pdbx_strand_id
1 'polypeptide(L)'
;MIVSSLTLHYLQNWSAVFQEFHRVLKPGGLFVYSVHHPFMDFTKFPCEDYFKTQLLVDTWRKPNITIEVSFFRRSLQDIINETTSNFVLEELVEPKPIEKMKEVDGKSYYYLNTNPHFLIIKAKNRK
;
A
#
# COMPACT_ATOMS: atom_id res chain seq x y z
N MET A 1 -15.29 7.30 9.24
CA MET A 1 -14.40 6.99 8.11
C MET A 1 -12.99 6.86 8.66
N ILE A 2 -12.21 5.90 8.16
CA ILE A 2 -10.79 5.75 8.46
C ILE A 2 -10.02 5.95 7.15
N VAL A 3 -8.96 6.74 7.21
CA VAL A 3 -8.05 6.98 6.08
C VAL A 3 -6.63 6.66 6.52
N SER A 4 -5.88 5.95 5.68
CA SER A 4 -4.50 5.60 5.95
C SER A 4 -3.63 5.75 4.69
N SER A 5 -2.76 6.76 4.66
CA SER A 5 -1.93 7.06 3.48
C SER A 5 -0.52 6.55 3.69
N LEU A 6 -0.13 5.52 2.93
CA LEU A 6 1.23 4.97 2.92
C LEU A 6 1.79 4.61 4.30
N THR A 7 0.99 4.00 5.17
CA THR A 7 1.47 3.58 6.51
C THR A 7 1.28 2.10 6.83
N LEU A 8 0.25 1.43 6.31
CA LEU A 8 -0.09 0.07 6.75
C LEU A 8 1.01 -0.95 6.43
N HIS A 9 1.81 -0.73 5.39
CA HIS A 9 2.93 -1.61 5.07
C HIS A 9 4.04 -1.61 6.15
N TYR A 10 4.07 -0.65 7.08
CA TYR A 10 4.98 -0.70 8.23
C TYR A 10 4.51 -1.65 9.34
N LEU A 11 3.24 -2.07 9.33
CA LEU A 11 2.67 -2.93 10.36
C LEU A 11 2.79 -4.38 9.92
N GLN A 12 3.27 -5.27 10.78
CA GLN A 12 3.36 -6.72 10.48
C GLN A 12 2.00 -7.41 10.50
N ASN A 13 1.16 -7.10 11.50
CA ASN A 13 -0.12 -7.76 11.72
C ASN A 13 -1.28 -6.85 11.29
N TRP A 14 -1.76 -7.04 10.06
CA TRP A 14 -2.94 -6.31 9.56
C TRP A 14 -4.23 -6.79 10.21
N SER A 15 -4.35 -8.09 10.49
CA SER A 15 -5.56 -8.67 11.06
C SER A 15 -5.99 -7.96 12.35
N ALA A 16 -5.07 -7.75 13.30
CA ALA A 16 -5.38 -7.05 14.56
C ALA A 16 -5.82 -5.59 14.33
N VAL A 17 -5.17 -4.89 13.40
CA VAL A 17 -5.49 -3.49 13.09
C VAL A 17 -6.84 -3.38 12.39
N PHE A 18 -7.12 -4.28 11.45
CA PHE A 18 -8.35 -4.28 10.67
C PHE A 18 -9.56 -4.69 11.50
N GLN A 19 -9.38 -5.58 12.48
CA GLN A 19 -10.38 -5.88 13.50
C GLN A 19 -10.75 -4.64 14.31
N GLU A 20 -9.76 -3.86 14.75
CA GLU A 20 -10.01 -2.61 15.49
C GLU A 20 -10.70 -1.57 14.60
N PHE A 21 -10.30 -1.44 13.34
CA PHE A 21 -10.97 -0.56 12.37
C PHE A 21 -12.43 -0.96 12.16
N HIS A 22 -12.70 -2.26 12.03
CA HIS A 22 -14.06 -2.81 11.94
C HIS A 22 -14.87 -2.61 13.23
N ARG A 23 -14.21 -2.62 14.40
CA ARG A 23 -14.84 -2.34 15.70
C ARG A 23 -15.29 -0.88 15.82
N VAL A 24 -14.44 0.07 15.44
CA VAL A 24 -14.71 1.51 15.64
C VAL A 24 -15.51 2.15 14.51
N LEU A 25 -15.50 1.58 13.30
CA LEU A 25 -16.33 2.06 12.21
C LEU A 25 -17.81 1.74 12.47
N LYS A 26 -18.68 2.73 12.23
CA LYS A 26 -20.13 2.54 12.19
C LYS A 26 -20.53 1.62 11.03
N PRO A 27 -21.75 1.07 11.05
CA PRO A 27 -22.33 0.39 9.91
C PRO A 27 -22.21 1.18 8.60
N GLY A 28 -21.76 0.51 7.55
CA GLY A 28 -21.50 1.15 6.24
C GLY A 28 -20.39 2.22 6.22
N GLY A 29 -19.60 2.37 7.28
CA GLY A 29 -18.49 3.32 7.34
C GLY A 29 -17.35 2.95 6.37
N LEU A 30 -16.67 3.97 5.83
CA LEU A 30 -15.59 3.78 4.85
C LEU A 30 -14.22 3.59 5.50
N PHE A 31 -13.44 2.69 4.92
CA PHE A 31 -12.02 2.50 5.13
C PHE A 31 -11.30 2.68 3.79
N VAL A 32 -10.46 3.70 3.68
CA VAL A 32 -9.69 4.01 2.47
C VAL A 32 -8.21 4.04 2.82
N TYR A 33 -7.38 3.32 2.09
CA TYR A 33 -5.95 3.33 2.35
C TYR A 33 -5.09 3.17 1.11
N SER A 34 -3.83 3.58 1.24
CA SER A 34 -2.80 3.35 0.23
C SER A 34 -1.57 2.66 0.83
N VAL A 35 -0.93 1.82 0.03
CA VAL A 35 0.32 1.12 0.37
C VAL A 35 1.24 1.07 -0.86
N HIS A 36 2.49 0.65 -0.65
CA HIS A 36 3.36 0.24 -1.77
C HIS A 36 2.70 -0.86 -2.58
N HIS A 37 2.87 -0.80 -3.90
CA HIS A 37 2.40 -1.86 -4.78
C HIS A 37 3.28 -3.11 -4.64
N PRO A 38 2.71 -4.32 -4.45
CA PRO A 38 3.48 -5.57 -4.32
C PRO A 38 4.48 -5.81 -5.46
N PHE A 39 4.13 -5.40 -6.67
CA PHE A 39 4.99 -5.51 -7.85
C PHE A 39 6.23 -4.61 -7.75
N MET A 40 6.09 -3.38 -7.25
CA MET A 40 7.22 -2.47 -7.06
C MET A 40 8.20 -3.05 -6.03
N ASP A 41 7.71 -3.50 -4.88
CA ASP A 41 8.56 -4.06 -3.85
C ASP A 41 9.26 -5.35 -4.34
N PHE A 42 8.54 -6.22 -5.05
CA PHE A 42 9.10 -7.47 -5.56
C PHE A 42 10.17 -7.26 -6.64
N THR A 43 10.06 -6.20 -7.44
CA THR A 43 11.03 -5.91 -8.52
C THR A 43 12.21 -5.07 -8.05
N LYS A 44 12.03 -4.24 -7.02
CA LYS A 44 13.12 -3.38 -6.48
C LYS A 44 14.01 -4.09 -5.49
N PHE A 45 13.52 -5.12 -4.81
CA PHE A 45 14.26 -5.83 -3.77
C PHE A 45 14.51 -7.29 -4.17
N PRO A 46 15.57 -7.93 -3.65
CA PRO A 46 15.82 -9.35 -3.87
C PRO A 46 14.79 -10.18 -3.10
N CYS A 47 13.64 -10.43 -3.73
CA CYS A 47 12.58 -11.27 -3.22
C CYS A 47 12.54 -12.59 -3.98
N GLU A 48 12.76 -13.71 -3.29
CA GLU A 48 12.71 -15.04 -3.91
C GLU A 48 11.28 -15.58 -4.05
N ASP A 49 10.40 -15.24 -3.10
CA ASP A 49 9.05 -15.78 -2.99
C ASP A 49 8.01 -14.65 -2.97
N TYR A 50 7.24 -14.53 -4.05
CA TYR A 50 6.21 -13.50 -4.17
C TYR A 50 5.12 -13.63 -3.10
N PHE A 51 4.79 -14.85 -2.65
CA PHE A 51 3.66 -15.08 -1.75
C PHE A 51 4.02 -14.85 -0.28
N LYS A 52 5.30 -14.79 0.07
CA LYS A 52 5.73 -14.53 1.45
C LYS A 52 5.61 -13.05 1.82
N THR A 53 5.05 -12.81 3.00
CA THR A 53 5.23 -11.53 3.69
C THR A 53 6.67 -11.44 4.17
N GLN A 54 7.38 -10.38 3.80
CA GLN A 54 8.81 -10.23 4.06
C GLN A 54 9.10 -8.83 4.63
N LEU A 55 9.94 -8.77 5.67
CA LEU A 55 10.52 -7.51 6.14
C LEU A 55 11.62 -7.08 5.16
N LEU A 56 11.43 -5.91 4.56
CA LEU A 56 12.40 -5.24 3.70
C LEU A 56 12.95 -4.02 4.43
N VAL A 57 14.19 -3.66 4.12
CA VAL A 57 14.85 -2.44 4.62
C VAL A 57 15.29 -1.62 3.42
N ASP A 58 14.82 -0.38 3.35
CA ASP A 58 15.23 0.61 2.35
C ASP A 58 16.09 1.68 3.02
N THR A 59 17.09 2.17 2.30
CA THR A 59 18.02 3.19 2.79
C THR A 59 17.72 4.52 2.11
N TRP A 60 17.10 5.42 2.85
CA TRP A 60 16.77 6.76 2.37
C TRP A 60 17.96 7.69 2.60
N ARG A 61 18.60 8.09 1.51
CA ARG A 61 19.70 9.06 1.52
C ARG A 61 19.13 10.44 1.22
N LYS A 62 19.03 11.28 2.24
CA LYS A 62 18.72 12.70 2.13
C LYS A 62 20.01 13.52 2.30
N PRO A 63 20.07 14.79 1.87
CA PRO A 63 21.30 15.58 1.90
C PRO A 63 22.03 15.61 3.25
N ASN A 64 21.28 15.54 4.37
CA ASN A 64 21.84 15.67 5.72
C ASN A 64 21.64 14.42 6.60
N ILE A 65 20.96 13.38 6.11
CA ILE A 65 20.64 12.20 6.91
C ILE A 65 20.46 10.96 6.03
N THR A 66 20.99 9.85 6.51
CA THR A 66 20.69 8.51 6.00
C THR A 66 19.78 7.82 7.00
N ILE A 67 18.63 7.35 6.55
CA ILE A 67 17.62 6.69 7.39
C ILE A 67 17.37 5.31 6.82
N GLU A 68 17.48 4.28 7.67
CA GLU A 68 16.97 2.95 7.34
C GLU A 68 15.48 2.87 7.68
N VAL A 69 14.69 2.48 6.69
CA VAL A 69 13.24 2.37 6.80
C VAL A 69 12.86 0.92 6.54
N SER A 70 12.28 0.29 7.55
CA SER A 70 11.85 -1.11 7.47
C SER A 70 10.34 -1.20 7.23
N PHE A 71 9.92 -2.04 6.29
CA PHE A 71 8.51 -2.27 5.98
C PHE A 71 8.25 -3.72 5.58
N PHE A 72 6.99 -4.15 5.71
CA PHE A 72 6.54 -5.50 5.37
C PHE A 72 5.90 -5.50 3.99
N ARG A 73 6.62 -6.06 3.01
CA ARG A 73 6.07 -6.43 1.71
C ARG A 73 5.04 -7.54 1.88
N ARG A 74 3.95 -7.47 1.14
CA ARG A 74 2.92 -8.53 1.06
C ARG A 74 2.54 -8.78 -0.39
N SER A 75 2.02 -9.99 -0.66
CA SER A 75 1.44 -10.28 -1.96
C SER A 75 0.14 -9.48 -2.17
N LEU A 76 -0.27 -9.27 -3.42
CA LEU A 76 -1.58 -8.69 -3.71
C LEU A 76 -2.71 -9.51 -3.08
N GLN A 77 -2.60 -10.84 -3.09
CA GLN A 77 -3.56 -11.74 -2.48
C GLN A 77 -3.74 -11.46 -0.99
N ASP A 78 -2.66 -11.33 -0.23
CA ASP A 78 -2.74 -11.07 1.20
C ASP A 78 -3.37 -9.70 1.49
N ILE A 79 -3.02 -8.67 0.71
CA ILE A 79 -3.65 -7.35 0.85
C ILE A 79 -5.16 -7.47 0.71
N ILE A 80 -5.66 -8.14 -0.34
CA ILE A 80 -7.09 -8.25 -0.61
C ILE A 80 -7.81 -9.15 0.40
N ASN A 81 -7.21 -10.29 0.75
CA ASN A 81 -7.80 -11.23 1.70
C ASN A 81 -7.89 -10.64 3.10
N GLU A 82 -6.84 -9.94 3.56
CA GLU A 82 -6.87 -9.21 4.84
C GLU A 82 -7.97 -8.14 4.84
N THR A 83 -8.10 -7.33 3.78
CA THR A 83 -9.20 -6.34 3.69
C THR A 83 -10.57 -7.01 3.75
N THR A 84 -10.76 -8.05 2.93
CA THR A 84 -12.06 -8.71 2.76
C THR A 84 -12.43 -9.63 3.93
N SER A 85 -11.52 -9.89 4.86
CA SER A 85 -11.84 -10.59 6.12
C SER A 85 -12.79 -9.77 7.00
N ASN A 86 -12.67 -8.43 6.99
CA ASN A 86 -13.42 -7.53 7.87
C ASN A 86 -14.31 -6.52 7.11
N PHE A 87 -14.00 -6.26 5.83
CA PHE A 87 -14.67 -5.23 5.02
C PHE A 87 -15.23 -5.80 3.71
N VAL A 88 -16.08 -5.02 3.05
CA VAL A 88 -16.46 -5.23 1.64
C VAL A 88 -15.54 -4.38 0.78
N LEU A 89 -14.80 -5.00 -0.14
CA LEU A 89 -14.00 -4.27 -1.10
C LEU A 89 -14.92 -3.54 -2.08
N GLU A 90 -14.78 -2.22 -2.21
CA GLU A 90 -15.54 -1.41 -3.16
C GLU A 90 -14.71 -1.08 -4.41
N GLU A 91 -13.42 -0.75 -4.22
CA GLU A 91 -12.57 -0.30 -5.32
C GLU A 91 -11.10 -0.60 -5.03
N LEU A 92 -10.37 -0.93 -6.10
CA LEU A 92 -8.92 -1.08 -6.13
C LEU A 92 -8.39 -0.21 -7.25
N VAL A 93 -7.43 0.66 -6.94
CA VAL A 93 -6.84 1.58 -7.90
C VAL A 93 -5.32 1.46 -7.86
N GLU A 94 -4.72 1.25 -9.03
CA GLU A 94 -3.29 1.41 -9.29
C GLU A 94 -3.09 2.79 -9.94
N PRO A 95 -2.74 3.84 -9.15
CA PRO A 95 -2.77 5.21 -9.65
C PRO A 95 -1.66 5.47 -10.65
N LYS A 96 -2.01 6.16 -11.73
CA LYS A 96 -1.06 6.71 -12.71
C LYS A 96 -0.72 8.16 -12.38
N PRO A 97 0.47 8.65 -12.80
CA PRO A 97 0.79 10.07 -12.76
C PRO A 97 -0.26 10.93 -13.48
N ILE A 98 -0.49 12.13 -12.96
CA ILE A 98 -1.26 13.17 -13.65
C ILE A 98 -0.41 13.86 -14.73
N GLU A 99 -1.05 14.43 -15.76
CA GLU A 99 -0.34 15.04 -16.89
C GLU A 99 0.63 16.15 -16.46
N LYS A 100 0.28 16.92 -15.42
CA LYS A 100 1.14 17.97 -14.87
C LYS A 100 2.50 17.45 -14.38
N MET A 101 2.60 16.17 -14.01
CA MET A 101 3.89 15.58 -13.63
C MET A 101 4.86 15.52 -14.80
N LYS A 102 4.38 15.41 -16.05
CA LYS A 102 5.21 15.37 -17.25
C LYS A 102 6.03 16.64 -17.44
N GLU A 103 5.48 17.79 -17.04
CA GLU A 103 6.13 19.09 -17.10
C GLU A 103 7.24 19.23 -16.04
N VAL A 104 7.08 18.60 -14.87
CA VAL A 104 8.02 18.67 -13.74
C VAL A 104 9.12 17.61 -13.85
N ASP A 105 8.74 16.38 -14.18
CA ASP A 105 9.64 15.24 -14.35
C ASP A 105 9.07 14.24 -15.36
N GLY A 106 9.36 14.50 -16.64
CA GLY A 106 8.93 13.65 -17.75
C GLY A 106 9.46 12.21 -17.65
N LYS A 107 10.68 12.01 -17.13
CA LYS A 107 11.28 10.67 -17.00
C LYS A 107 10.48 9.83 -16.01
N SER A 108 10.22 10.36 -14.82
CA SER A 108 9.42 9.68 -13.81
C SER A 108 7.97 9.50 -14.27
N TYR A 109 7.39 10.46 -15.00
CA TYR A 109 6.05 10.34 -15.58
C TYR A 109 5.94 9.10 -16.51
N TYR A 110 6.84 8.92 -17.46
CA TYR A 110 6.78 7.77 -18.39
C TYR A 110 7.04 6.44 -17.67
N TYR A 111 7.97 6.44 -16.71
CA TYR A 111 8.29 5.25 -15.92
C TYR A 111 7.10 4.81 -15.06
N LEU A 112 6.49 5.72 -14.30
CA LEU A 112 5.35 5.41 -13.42
C LEU A 112 4.05 5.12 -14.18
N ASN A 113 3.95 5.50 -15.46
CA ASN A 113 2.83 5.09 -16.32
C ASN A 113 2.89 3.60 -16.72
N THR A 114 4.06 2.96 -16.60
CA THR A 114 4.28 1.55 -16.96
C THR A 114 4.69 0.67 -15.77
N ASN A 115 4.91 1.27 -14.59
CA ASN A 115 5.34 0.58 -13.38
C ASN A 115 4.48 1.05 -12.19
N PRO A 116 3.54 0.24 -11.69
CA PRO A 116 2.69 0.62 -10.57
C PRO A 116 3.51 0.67 -9.28
N HIS A 117 3.52 1.83 -8.62
CA HIS A 117 4.26 2.03 -7.36
C HIS A 117 3.38 2.02 -6.12
N PHE A 118 2.10 2.34 -6.28
CA PHE A 118 1.14 2.38 -5.19
C PHE A 118 -0.08 1.53 -5.49
N LEU A 119 -0.74 1.10 -4.42
CA LEU A 119 -2.04 0.47 -4.46
C LEU A 119 -2.97 1.24 -3.53
N ILE A 120 -4.14 1.63 -4.03
CA ILE A 120 -5.18 2.31 -3.25
C ILE A 120 -6.37 1.37 -3.15
N ILE A 121 -6.89 1.21 -1.94
CA ILE A 121 -8.03 0.35 -1.63
C ILE A 121 -9.11 1.20 -0.97
N LYS A 122 -10.33 1.06 -1.48
CA LYS A 122 -11.56 1.56 -0.86
C LYS A 122 -12.39 0.37 -0.42
N ALA A 123 -12.75 0.35 0.85
CA ALA A 123 -13.56 -0.70 1.43
C ALA A 123 -14.62 -0.13 2.38
N LYS A 124 -15.69 -0.89 2.57
CA LYS A 124 -16.84 -0.51 3.39
C LYS A 124 -17.05 -1.49 4.54
N ASN A 125 -17.41 -0.95 5.70
CA ASN A 125 -17.70 -1.76 6.88
C ASN A 125 -18.96 -2.61 6.68
N ARG A 126 -18.90 -3.89 7.06
CA ARG A 126 -20.00 -4.86 6.92
C ARG A 126 -21.10 -4.73 7.97
N LYS A 127 -20.77 -4.18 9.14
CA LYS A 127 -21.74 -3.96 10.22
C LYS A 127 -22.89 -3.07 9.76
#